data_AF-A0A0W1QL13-F1
#
_entry.id   AF-A0A0W1QL13-F1
#
_cell.length_a   1.000
_cell.length_b   1.000
_cell.length_c   1.000
_cell.angle_alpha   90.00
_cell.angle_beta   90.00
_cell.angle_gamma   90.00
#
_symmetry.space_group_name_H-M   'P 1'
#
loop_
_entity.id
_entity.type
_entity.pdbx_description
1 polymer ?
#
loop_
_entity_poly.entity_id
_entity_poly.type
_entity_poly.pdbx_seq_one_letter_code
_entity_poly.pdbx_strand_id
1 'polypeptide(L)'
;MEAPRTEDAGIGELIGQLTEDAKDYARAEVDYLKAVTRLKLAEMKGAAIAAILAFALALAAAIGLIVGAILTLATQVGPGWATLIVVGISLVVATLLGWAAARGFRKAMGATQ
;
A
#
# COMPACT_ATOMS: atom_id res chain seq x y z
N MET A 1 4.03 55.28 49.05
CA MET A 1 3.50 54.00 48.54
C MET A 1 3.57 54.11 47.03
N GLU A 2 4.69 53.71 46.45
CA GLU A 2 4.88 53.73 44.99
C GLU A 2 4.15 52.51 44.42
N ALA A 3 3.16 52.73 43.56
CA ALA A 3 2.44 51.63 42.91
C ALA A 3 3.40 50.93 41.91
N PRO A 4 3.41 49.59 41.82
CA PRO A 4 4.21 48.90 40.84
C PRO A 4 3.72 49.30 39.45
N ARG A 5 4.60 49.94 38.66
CA ARG A 5 4.38 50.16 37.23
C ARG A 5 4.32 48.77 36.59
N THR A 6 3.12 48.28 36.34
CA THR A 6 2.92 47.17 35.40
C THR A 6 3.36 47.71 34.05
N GLU A 7 4.58 47.37 33.65
CA GLU A 7 5.00 47.46 32.26
C GLU A 7 4.02 46.59 31.49
N ASP A 8 3.01 47.24 30.91
CA ASP A 8 2.10 46.64 29.94
C ASP A 8 2.98 45.89 28.96
N ALA A 9 2.87 44.57 28.93
CA ALA A 9 3.53 43.75 27.92
C ALA A 9 3.18 44.40 26.57
N GLY A 10 4.18 45.02 25.95
CA GLY A 10 3.96 45.83 24.76
C GLY A 10 3.25 44.97 23.72
N ILE A 11 2.37 45.55 22.92
CA ILE A 11 1.61 44.83 21.88
C ILE A 11 2.52 43.93 21.01
N GLY A 12 3.80 44.29 20.84
CA GLY A 12 4.81 43.45 20.19
C GLY A 12 5.13 42.13 20.91
N GLU A 13 5.12 42.08 22.24
CA GLU A 13 5.31 40.88 23.06
C GLU A 13 4.14 39.91 22.90
N LEU A 14 2.90 40.42 22.91
CA LEU A 14 1.69 39.62 22.66
C LEU A 14 1.67 39.04 21.24
N ILE A 15 2.07 39.82 20.24
CA ILE A 15 2.19 39.36 18.85
C ILE A 15 3.31 38.30 18.72
N GLY A 16 4.41 38.47 19.44
CA GLY A 16 5.48 37.48 19.53
C GLY A 16 4.97 36.16 20.08
N GLN A 17 4.28 36.18 21.22
CA GLN A 17 3.69 35.01 21.86
C GLN A 17 2.67 34.30 20.96
N LEU A 18 1.77 35.04 20.30
CA LEU A 18 0.81 34.44 19.36
C LEU A 18 1.48 33.76 18.16
N THR A 19 2.60 34.31 17.68
CA THR A 19 3.36 33.72 16.57
C THR A 19 4.09 32.45 17.01
N GLU A 20 4.63 32.45 18.23
CA GLU A 20 5.26 31.30 18.87
C GLU A 20 4.23 30.16 19.05
N ASP A 21 3.06 30.48 19.63
CA ASP A 21 1.96 29.54 19.85
C ASP A 21 1.43 28.94 18.53
N ALA A 22 1.30 29.75 17.48
CA ALA A 22 0.86 29.27 16.16
C ALA A 22 1.87 28.28 15.54
N LYS A 23 3.16 28.53 15.74
CA LYS A 23 4.24 27.66 15.24
C LYS A 23 4.29 26.35 16.01
N ASP A 24 4.06 26.39 17.32
CA ASP A 24 4.01 25.20 18.16
C ASP A 24 2.74 24.37 17.88
N TYR A 25 1.60 25.01 17.63
CA TYR A 25 0.40 24.34 17.16
C TYR A 25 0.63 23.64 15.80
N ALA A 26 1.26 24.33 14.84
CA ALA A 26 1.59 23.73 13.54
C ALA A 26 2.52 22.52 13.67
N ARG A 27 3.50 22.55 14.59
CA ARG A 27 4.37 21.41 14.90
C ARG A 27 3.59 20.24 15.51
N ALA A 28 2.69 20.52 16.44
CA ALA A 28 1.84 19.50 17.07
C ALA A 28 0.98 18.76 16.03
N GLU A 29 0.41 19.47 15.06
CA GLU A 29 -0.40 18.87 14.01
C GLU A 29 0.44 17.97 13.07
N VAL A 30 1.66 18.42 12.73
CA VAL A 30 2.61 17.62 11.95
C VAL A 30 3.00 16.35 12.71
N ASP A 31 3.28 16.46 14.01
CA ASP A 31 3.65 15.33 14.85
C ASP A 31 2.47 14.36 15.06
N TYR A 32 1.26 14.87 15.20
CA TYR A 32 0.04 14.06 15.22
C TYR A 32 -0.14 13.28 13.92
N LEU A 33 -0.02 13.94 12.76
CA LEU A 33 -0.14 13.29 11.45
C LEU A 33 0.97 12.23 11.26
N LYS A 34 2.18 12.52 11.72
CA LYS A 34 3.31 11.58 11.73
C LYS A 34 3.08 10.39 12.65
N ALA A 35 2.41 10.56 13.79
CA ALA A 35 2.06 9.48 14.69
C ALA A 35 0.97 8.58 14.10
N VAL A 36 -0.11 9.17 13.56
CA VAL A 36 -1.21 8.43 12.92
C VAL A 36 -0.69 7.63 11.72
N THR A 37 0.12 8.24 10.87
CA THR A 37 0.73 7.53 9.73
C THR A 37 1.61 6.38 10.19
N ARG A 38 2.46 6.57 11.21
CA ARG A 38 3.30 5.49 11.78
C ARG A 38 2.47 4.34 12.37
N LEU A 39 1.38 4.62 13.07
CA LEU A 39 0.49 3.60 13.61
C LEU A 39 -0.16 2.77 12.50
N LYS A 40 -0.70 3.43 11.46
CA LYS A 40 -1.26 2.74 10.29
C LYS A 40 -0.21 1.90 9.56
N LEU A 41 1.00 2.43 9.38
CA LEU A 41 2.12 1.71 8.78
C LEU A 41 2.53 0.49 9.62
N ALA A 42 2.56 0.61 10.95
CA ALA A 42 2.92 -0.48 11.85
C ALA A 42 1.92 -1.65 11.75
N GLU A 43 0.62 -1.34 11.68
CA GLU A 43 -0.43 -2.33 11.51
C GLU A 43 -0.36 -3.01 10.12
N MET A 44 -0.07 -2.23 9.07
CA MET A 44 0.06 -2.75 7.71
C MET A 44 1.33 -3.58 7.48
N LYS A 45 2.40 -3.40 8.26
CA LYS A 45 3.66 -4.16 8.08
C LYS A 45 3.45 -5.66 8.15
N GLY A 46 2.69 -6.13 9.15
CA GLY A 46 2.40 -7.57 9.31
C GLY A 46 1.61 -8.11 8.11
N ALA A 47 0.55 -7.40 7.71
CA ALA A 47 -0.25 -7.75 6.54
C ALA A 47 0.56 -7.71 5.24
N ALA A 48 1.46 -6.73 5.07
CA ALA A 48 2.31 -6.60 3.90
C ALA A 48 3.32 -7.75 3.79
N ILE A 49 3.98 -8.13 4.89
CA ILE A 49 4.90 -9.28 4.90
C ILE A 49 4.14 -10.56 4.56
N ALA A 50 2.98 -10.79 5.18
CA ALA A 50 2.14 -11.95 4.90
C ALA A 50 1.70 -11.98 3.42
N ALA A 51 1.30 -10.83 2.86
CA ALA A 51 0.92 -10.72 1.46
C ALA A 51 2.10 -11.01 0.50
N ILE A 52 3.29 -10.50 0.79
CA ILE A 52 4.51 -10.78 0.01
C ILE A 52 4.83 -12.28 0.05
N LEU A 53 4.76 -12.90 1.23
CA LEU A 53 5.07 -14.32 1.39
C LEU A 53 4.02 -15.20 0.69
N ALA A 54 2.74 -14.87 0.83
CA ALA A 54 1.65 -15.54 0.14
C ALA A 54 1.79 -15.41 -1.39
N PHE A 55 2.14 -14.23 -1.90
CA PHE A 55 2.39 -14.00 -3.31
C PHE A 55 3.58 -14.80 -3.82
N ALA A 56 4.69 -14.84 -3.07
CA ALA A 56 5.86 -15.64 -3.41
C ALA A 56 5.54 -17.14 -3.46
N LEU A 57 4.78 -17.65 -2.49
CA LEU A 57 4.32 -19.04 -2.48
C LEU A 57 3.36 -19.34 -3.64
N ALA A 58 2.42 -18.43 -3.94
CA ALA A 58 1.52 -18.57 -5.08
C ALA A 58 2.28 -18.64 -6.41
N LEU A 59 3.33 -17.80 -6.57
CA LEU A 59 4.19 -17.83 -7.75
C LEU A 59 4.96 -19.14 -7.85
N ALA A 60 5.58 -19.60 -6.76
CA ALA A 60 6.29 -20.87 -6.73
C ALA A 60 5.36 -22.06 -7.06
N ALA A 61 4.17 -22.08 -6.49
CA ALA A 61 3.15 -23.10 -6.78
C ALA A 61 2.70 -23.05 -8.24
N ALA A 62 2.48 -21.85 -8.81
CA ALA A 62 2.11 -21.71 -10.21
C ALA A 62 3.19 -22.24 -11.16
N ILE A 63 4.47 -21.94 -10.89
CA ILE A 63 5.60 -22.49 -11.65
C ILE A 63 5.61 -24.02 -11.53
N GLY A 64 5.50 -24.56 -10.32
CA GLY A 64 5.45 -26.01 -10.08
C GLY A 64 4.30 -26.69 -10.81
N LEU A 65 3.11 -26.08 -10.82
CA LEU A 65 1.94 -26.59 -11.54
C LEU A 65 2.16 -26.61 -13.06
N ILE A 66 2.73 -25.54 -13.62
CA ILE A 66 3.05 -25.46 -15.05
C ILE A 66 4.09 -26.51 -15.44
N VAL A 67 5.19 -26.61 -14.68
CA VAL A 67 6.23 -27.61 -14.93
C VAL A 67 5.67 -29.03 -14.82
N GLY A 68 4.93 -29.32 -13.75
CA GLY A 68 4.28 -30.61 -13.56
C GLY A 68 3.33 -30.96 -14.71
N ALA A 69 2.47 -30.02 -15.12
CA ALA A 69 1.56 -30.20 -16.24
C ALA A 69 2.31 -30.49 -17.55
N ILE A 70 3.39 -29.75 -17.84
CA ILE A 70 4.21 -29.99 -19.03
C ILE A 70 4.82 -31.39 -18.98
N LEU A 71 5.41 -31.80 -17.85
CA LEU A 71 6.03 -33.12 -17.73
C LEU A 71 5.01 -34.26 -17.87
N THR A 72 3.83 -34.11 -17.27
CA THR A 72 2.75 -35.08 -17.43
C THR A 72 2.30 -35.18 -18.88
N LEU A 73 2.06 -34.05 -19.55
CA LEU A 73 1.54 -34.03 -20.92
C LEU A 73 2.60 -34.41 -21.96
N ALA A 74 3.89 -34.15 -21.67
CA ALA A 74 5.00 -34.51 -22.53
C ALA A 74 5.09 -36.02 -22.77
N THR A 75 4.60 -36.85 -21.83
CA THR A 75 4.56 -38.31 -22.02
C THR A 75 3.57 -38.76 -23.09
N GLN A 76 2.55 -37.95 -23.40
CA GLN A 76 1.46 -38.29 -24.34
C GLN A 76 1.68 -37.66 -25.72
N VAL A 77 2.06 -36.38 -25.77
CA VAL A 77 2.12 -35.59 -27.02
C VAL A 77 3.53 -35.13 -27.39
N GLY A 78 4.52 -35.49 -26.58
CA GLY A 78 5.90 -35.02 -26.71
C GLY A 78 6.13 -33.63 -26.10
N PRO A 79 7.38 -33.28 -25.77
CA PRO A 79 7.71 -32.09 -24.98
C PRO A 79 7.38 -30.77 -25.70
N GLY A 80 7.57 -30.69 -27.02
CA GLY A 80 7.31 -29.45 -27.78
C GLY A 80 5.83 -29.07 -27.85
N TRP A 81 4.94 -30.04 -28.04
CA TRP A 81 3.50 -29.78 -28.06
C TRP A 81 2.95 -29.56 -26.65
N ALA A 82 3.47 -30.27 -25.65
CA ALA A 82 3.10 -30.08 -24.26
C ALA A 82 3.35 -28.65 -23.77
N THR A 83 4.54 -28.08 -24.05
CA THR A 83 4.86 -26.70 -23.65
C THR A 83 3.94 -25.69 -24.33
N LEU A 84 3.69 -25.85 -25.64
CA LEU A 84 2.83 -24.94 -26.40
C LEU A 84 1.40 -24.94 -25.84
N ILE A 85 0.83 -26.12 -25.57
CA ILE A 85 -0.53 -26.25 -25.02
C ILE A 85 -0.61 -25.61 -23.62
N VAL A 86 0.29 -25.98 -22.71
CA VAL A 86 0.22 -25.51 -21.31
C VAL A 86 0.45 -23.99 -21.23
N VAL A 87 1.42 -23.46 -21.97
CA VAL A 87 1.69 -22.01 -22.02
C VAL A 87 0.50 -21.29 -22.64
N GLY A 88 -0.06 -21.80 -23.74
CA GLY A 88 -1.23 -21.23 -24.39
C GLY A 88 -2.43 -21.11 -23.44
N ILE A 89 -2.76 -22.20 -22.73
CA ILE A 89 -3.85 -22.21 -21.74
C ILE A 89 -3.55 -21.23 -20.60
N SER A 90 -2.31 -21.22 -20.09
CA SER A 90 -1.92 -20.33 -18.98
C SER A 90 -2.05 -18.86 -19.35
N LEU A 91 -1.71 -18.48 -20.58
CA LEU A 91 -1.90 -17.11 -21.09
C LEU A 91 -3.38 -16.75 -21.22
N VAL A 92 -4.23 -17.66 -21.68
CA VAL A 92 -5.69 -17.44 -21.73
C VAL A 92 -6.23 -17.22 -20.32
N VAL A 93 -5.84 -18.05 -19.35
CA VAL A 93 -6.27 -17.90 -17.95
C VAL A 93 -5.77 -16.56 -17.37
N ALA A 94 -4.51 -16.20 -17.61
CA ALA A 94 -3.91 -14.94 -17.14
C ALA A 94 -4.62 -13.70 -17.72
N THR A 95 -4.95 -13.73 -19.01
CA THR A 95 -5.68 -12.62 -19.66
C THR A 95 -7.10 -12.46 -19.12
N LEU A 96 -7.82 -13.57 -18.88
CA LEU A 96 -9.15 -13.55 -18.26
C LEU A 96 -9.11 -13.00 -16.82
N LEU A 97 -8.16 -13.45 -16.00
CA LEU A 97 -7.95 -12.95 -14.65
C LEU A 97 -7.58 -11.47 -14.63
N GLY A 98 -6.65 -11.05 -15.50
CA GLY A 98 -6.26 -9.65 -15.64
C GLY A 98 -7.43 -8.75 -16.05
N TRP A 99 -8.26 -9.22 -16.97
CA TRP A 99 -9.47 -8.50 -17.38
C TRP A 99 -10.50 -8.40 -16.26
N ALA A 100 -10.72 -9.49 -15.50
CA ALA A 100 -11.62 -9.50 -14.36
C ALA A 100 -11.14 -8.55 -13.25
N ALA A 101 -9.84 -8.57 -12.93
CA ALA A 101 -9.22 -7.66 -11.98
C ALA A 101 -9.38 -6.21 -12.42
N ALA A 102 -9.06 -5.89 -13.68
CA ALA A 102 -9.22 -4.53 -14.23
C ALA A 102 -10.68 -4.06 -14.22
N ARG A 103 -11.65 -4.97 -14.39
CA ARG A 103 -13.08 -4.65 -14.27
C ARG A 103 -13.48 -4.40 -12.81
N GLY A 104 -12.95 -5.17 -11.87
CA GLY A 104 -13.14 -4.97 -10.43
C GLY A 104 -12.64 -3.61 -9.97
N PHE A 105 -11.40 -3.24 -10.33
CA PHE A 105 -10.82 -1.94 -10.01
C PHE A 105 -11.61 -0.77 -10.58
N ARG A 106 -12.05 -0.87 -11.84
CA ARG A 106 -12.91 0.16 -12.45
C ARG A 106 -14.24 0.32 -11.72
N LYS A 107 -14.86 -0.78 -11.27
CA LYS A 107 -16.09 -0.72 -10.46
C LYS A 107 -15.85 -0.06 -9.10
N ALA A 108 -14.75 -0.41 -8.42
CA ALA A 108 -14.41 0.16 -7.13
C ALA A 108 -14.13 1.68 -7.22
N MET A 109 -13.42 2.13 -8.25
CA MET A 109 -13.16 3.56 -8.49
C MET A 109 -14.39 4.33 -9.00
N GLY A 110 -15.27 3.66 -9.75
CA GLY A 110 -16.53 4.25 -10.23
C GLY A 110 -17.63 4.33 -9.18
N ALA A 111 -17.57 3.52 -8.12
CA ALA A 111 -18.52 3.53 -7.00
C ALA A 111 -18.26 4.66 -5.98
N THR A 112 -17.18 5.43 -6.16
CA THR A 112 -16.80 6.60 -5.34
C THR A 112 -17.28 7.94 -5.91
N GLN A 113 -18.25 7.94 -6.84
CA GLN A 113 -18.91 9.13 -7.39
C GLN A 113 -20.36 9.20 -6.90
#